data_AF-A0A2E0T8Q2-F1
#
_entry.id   AF-A0A2E0T8Q2-F1
#
_cell.length_a   1.000
_cell.length_b   1.000
_cell.length_c   1.000
_cell.angle_alpha   90.00
_cell.angle_beta   90.00
_cell.angle_gamma   90.00
#
_symmetry.space_group_name_H-M   'P 1'
#
loop_
_entity.id
_entity.type
_entity.pdbx_description
1 polymer ?
#
loop_
_entity_poly.entity_id
_entity_poly.type
_entity_poly.pdbx_seq_one_letter_code
_entity_poly.pdbx_strand_id
1 'polypeptide(L)' 'MTMFTKYSIREIETLRTVVKSQHMKHYPKEMVTNYEADRIIESLSEQAREKLYELAVNYGITKL' A
#
# COMPACT_ATOMS: atom_id res chain seq x y z
N MET A 1 -2.97 14.48 1.32
CA MET A 1 -4.00 14.07 2.31
C MET A 1 -5.38 13.78 1.71
N THR A 2 -5.51 13.33 0.46
CA THR A 2 -6.81 13.08 -0.21
C THR A 2 -7.13 11.61 -0.44
N MET A 3 -6.25 10.70 -0.03
CA MET A 3 -6.41 9.26 -0.23
C MET A 3 -7.31 8.58 0.81
N PHE A 4 -7.27 9.09 2.04
CA PHE A 4 -8.01 8.56 3.18
C PHE A 4 -9.54 8.72 3.06
N THR A 5 -10.02 9.51 2.09
CA THR A 5 -11.45 9.70 1.83
C THR A 5 -12.01 8.74 0.79
N LYS A 6 -11.16 8.13 -0.06
CA LYS A 6 -11.58 7.22 -1.13
C LYS A 6 -11.53 5.73 -0.72
N TYR A 7 -10.69 5.38 0.25
CA TYR A 7 -10.46 3.99 0.68
C TYR A 7 -10.84 3.79 2.16
N SER A 8 -11.43 2.64 2.48
CA SER A 8 -11.72 2.23 3.86
C SER A 8 -10.43 1.90 4.62
N ILE A 9 -10.47 1.91 5.95
CA ILE A 9 -9.31 1.64 6.82
C ILE A 9 -8.62 0.31 6.43
N ARG A 10 -9.41 -0.74 6.18
CA ARG A 10 -8.92 -2.05 5.74
C ARG A 10 -8.19 -2.01 4.40
N GLU A 11 -8.67 -1.21 3.47
CA GLU A 11 -8.08 -1.08 2.14
C GLU A 11 -6.74 -0.34 2.21
N ILE A 12 -6.66 0.66 3.09
CA ILE A 12 -5.42 1.41 3.35
C ILE A 12 -4.37 0.51 4.00
N GLU A 13 -4.74 -0.32 4.99
CA GLU A 13 -3.82 -1.31 5.58
C GLU A 13 -3.33 -2.33 4.56
N THR A 14 -4.23 -2.77 3.67
CA THR A 14 -3.93 -3.69 2.58
C THR A 14 -2.91 -3.07 1.60
N LEU A 15 -3.16 -1.83 1.17
CA LEU A 15 -2.24 -1.07 0.30
C LEU A 15 -0.88 -0.84 0.96
N ARG A 16 -0.85 -0.46 2.23
CA ARG A 16 0.40 -0.29 3.00
C ARG A 16 1.20 -1.58 3.04
N THR A 17 0.55 -2.72 3.25
CA THR A 17 1.23 -4.02 3.33
C THR A 17 1.86 -4.41 2.00
N VAL A 18 1.14 -4.23 0.89
CA VAL A 18 1.69 -4.51 -0.45
C VAL A 18 2.81 -3.54 -0.79
N VAL A 19 2.66 -2.25 -0.51
CA VAL A 19 3.70 -1.26 -0.79
C VAL A 19 4.96 -1.54 0.01
N LYS A 20 4.83 -1.95 1.28
CA LYS A 20 5.97 -2.40 2.09
C LYS A 20 6.63 -3.65 1.51
N SER A 21 5.85 -4.60 1.03
CA SER A 21 6.34 -5.86 0.47
C SER A 21 7.01 -5.70 -0.90
N GLN A 22 6.46 -4.86 -1.78
CA GLN A 22 6.90 -4.67 -3.16
C GLN A 22 7.88 -3.50 -3.31
N HIS A 23 7.50 -2.31 -2.84
CA HIS A 23 8.29 -1.09 -3.03
C HIS A 23 9.35 -0.91 -1.94
N MET A 24 9.09 -1.36 -0.71
CA MET A 24 10.04 -1.24 0.40
C MET A 24 10.85 -2.52 0.63
N LYS A 25 10.84 -3.48 -0.31
CA LYS A 25 11.59 -4.74 -0.21
C LYS A 25 13.08 -4.54 0.00
N HIS A 26 13.63 -3.47 -0.56
CA HIS A 26 15.05 -3.12 -0.49
C HIS A 26 15.35 -2.06 0.57
N TYR A 27 14.34 -1.59 1.29
CA TYR A 27 14.53 -0.60 2.35
C TYR A 27 15.02 -1.29 3.62
N PRO A 28 15.89 -0.63 4.41
CA PRO A 28 16.23 -1.12 5.73
C PRO A 28 14.95 -1.20 6.59
N LYS A 29 14.82 -2.24 7.41
CA LYS A 29 13.60 -2.53 8.20
C LYS A 29 13.14 -1.34 9.06
N GLU A 30 14.09 -0.54 9.52
CA GLU A 30 13.85 0.67 10.32
C GLU A 30 13.13 1.77 9.52
N MET A 31 13.27 1.78 8.20
CA MET A 31 12.59 2.71 7.31
C MET A 31 11.25 2.18 6.77
N VAL A 32 10.88 0.91 7.03
CA VAL A 32 9.61 0.29 6.59
C VAL A 32 8.44 0.73 7.47
N THR A 33 8.20 2.04 7.51
CA THR A 33 7.16 2.68 8.32
C THR A 33 5.85 2.88 7.55
N ASN A 34 4.75 3.05 8.27
CA ASN A 34 3.46 3.39 7.64
C ASN A 34 3.54 4.74 6.90
N TYR A 35 4.29 5.69 7.45
CA TYR A 35 4.46 7.02 6.85
C TYR A 35 5.12 6.97 5.46
N GLU A 36 6.19 6.19 5.31
CA GLU A 36 6.84 5.98 4.01
C GLU A 36 5.91 5.26 3.03
N ALA A 37 5.19 4.23 3.49
CA ALA A 37 4.22 3.55 2.67
C ALA A 37 3.10 4.49 2.19
N ASP A 38 2.56 5.34 3.07
CA ASP A 38 1.57 6.36 2.72
C ASP A 38 2.12 7.37 1.70
N ARG A 39 3.38 7.82 1.86
CA ARG A 39 4.03 8.70 0.87
C ARG A 39 4.16 8.05 -0.51
N ILE A 40 4.55 6.77 -0.56
CA ILE A 40 4.64 6.02 -1.83
C ILE A 40 3.24 5.90 -2.44
N ILE A 41 2.23 5.54 -1.64
CA ILE A 41 0.83 5.45 -2.09
C ILE A 41 0.37 6.79 -2.66
N GLU A 42 0.62 7.91 -1.98
CA GLU A 42 0.28 9.25 -2.46
C GLU A 42 1.03 9.64 -3.74
N SER A 43 2.30 9.21 -3.89
CA SER A 43 3.09 9.46 -5.10
C SER A 43 2.66 8.62 -6.30
N LEU A 44 1.90 7.55 -6.09
CA LEU A 44 1.42 6.68 -7.17
C LEU A 44 0.21 7.32 -7.88
N SER A 45 0.13 7.10 -9.18
CA SER A 45 -1.03 7.49 -9.99
C SER A 45 -2.25 6.64 -9.65
N GLU A 46 -3.45 7.13 -9.99
CA GLU A 46 -4.71 6.45 -9.65
C GLU A 46 -4.77 5.02 -10.19
N GLN A 47 -4.37 4.82 -11.45
CA GLN A 47 -4.25 3.50 -12.07
C GLN A 47 -3.25 2.58 -11.37
N ALA A 48 -2.14 3.13 -10.86
CA ALA A 48 -1.15 2.33 -10.14
C ALA A 48 -1.67 1.88 -8.78
N ARG A 49 -2.48 2.71 -8.09
CA ARG A 49 -3.17 2.33 -6.84
C ARG A 49 -4.19 1.24 -7.06
N GLU A 50 -4.98 1.33 -8.14
CA GLU A 50 -5.94 0.29 -8.50
C GLU A 50 -5.23 -1.04 -8.75
N LYS A 51 -4.15 -1.04 -9.55
CA LYS A 51 -3.33 -2.24 -9.78
C LYS A 51 -2.72 -2.79 -8.50
N LEU A 52 -2.25 -1.92 -7.59
CA LEU A 52 -1.72 -2.34 -6.29
C LEU A 52 -2.79 -2.95 -5.41
N TYR A 53 -4.00 -2.41 -5.44
CA TYR A 53 -5.14 -2.95 -4.72
C TYR A 53 -5.56 -4.31 -5.30
N GLU A 54 -5.69 -4.42 -6.62
CA GLU A 54 -5.95 -5.69 -7.30
C GLU A 54 -4.86 -6.72 -7.01
N LEU A 55 -3.59 -6.32 -7.00
CA LEU A 55 -2.47 -7.17 -6.58
C LEU A 55 -2.63 -7.61 -5.14
N ALA A 56 -3.02 -6.72 -4.23
CA ALA A 56 -3.23 -7.05 -2.82
C ALA A 56 -4.35 -8.06 -2.60
N VAL A 57 -5.45 -7.89 -3.34
CA VAL A 57 -6.61 -8.78 -3.32
C VAL A 57 -6.27 -10.13 -3.97
N ASN A 58 -5.61 -10.13 -5.14
CA ASN A 58 -5.22 -11.35 -5.87
C ASN A 58 -4.12 -12.15 -5.18
N TYR A 59 -3.10 -11.48 -4.60
CA TYR A 59 -2.05 -12.15 -3.84
C TYR A 59 -2.51 -12.56 -2.43
N GLY A 60 -3.75 -12.24 -2.05
CA GLY A 60 -4.37 -12.85 -0.88
C GLY A 60 -3.74 -12.43 0.44
N ILE A 61 -3.62 -11.12 0.71
CA ILE A 61 -3.58 -10.64 2.10
C ILE A 61 -4.98 -10.79 2.77
N THR A 62 -5.94 -11.39 2.06
CA THR A 62 -7.26 -11.79 2.55
C THR A 62 -7.32 -13.23 3.11
N LYS A 63 -6.19 -13.94 3.22
CA LYS A 63 -6.11 -15.24 3.91
C LYS A 63 -4.90 -15.33 4.83
N LEU A 64 -4.87 -14.54 5.90
CA LEU A 64 -4.16 -14.86 7.14
C LEU A 64 -5.03 -14.45 8.32
#